data_AF-A0A1S8LCT4-F1
#
_entry.id   AF-A0A1S8LCT4-F1
#
_cell.length_a   1.000
_cell.length_b   1.000
_cell.length_c   1.000
_cell.angle_alpha   90.00
_cell.angle_beta   90.00
_cell.angle_gamma   90.00
#
_symmetry.space_group_name_H-M   'P 1'
#
loop_
_entity.id
_entity.type
_entity.pdbx_description
1 polymer ?
#
loop_
_entity_poly.entity_id
_entity_poly.type
_entity_poly.pdbx_seq_one_letter_code
_entity_poly.pdbx_strand_id
1 'polypeptide(L)'
;MEKLRKKVGIILLSLTMLLAIYPQSYALASTKSYRASSTSNNNYPIVMVHGLLGWGNTELFGLNYWGGFSSLRDYLTNEGYTVYTPTVGSITSNWDRACELYAYLKGGTVDYGEAHSKKYGHERYGRTYPGVYKSLGEAASDGSINKVHLIGHSMGGQTIRLMTQLLEQGSEDEIAATPSGNISELFKGGHSWVSSVTTLCTPNDGSPTANKLSEILPNVQQFVASLGAQAGIVDSSNPCFDYRLDQWGLRKEKGESFKDYTQKVNSSNLWNKTKDFSLWDLTPEGSKAFNSWVSAQKDVYYFSLACQDTHEDSSTKYQVPDANMNPLFLSSSKYIGSCVTNNDG
;
A
#
# COMPACT_ATOMS: atom_id res chain seq x y z
N MET A 1 34.61 19.61 -24.42
CA MET A 1 33.85 18.41 -24.82
C MET A 1 32.78 17.98 -23.80
N GLU A 2 33.04 18.11 -22.50
CA GLU A 2 32.10 17.70 -21.44
C GLU A 2 30.81 18.53 -21.34
N LYS A 3 30.88 19.85 -21.54
CA LYS A 3 29.70 20.74 -21.62
C LYS A 3 28.82 20.46 -22.85
N LEU A 4 29.42 20.00 -23.96
CA LEU A 4 28.70 19.63 -25.18
C LEU A 4 28.00 18.26 -25.00
N ARG A 5 28.65 17.30 -24.33
CA ARG A 5 28.05 16.02 -23.92
C ARG A 5 26.86 16.20 -22.96
N LYS A 6 26.94 17.13 -22.00
CA LYS A 6 25.78 17.46 -21.12
C LYS A 6 24.62 18.09 -21.90
N LYS A 7 24.89 19.00 -22.84
CA LYS A 7 23.84 19.61 -23.67
C LYS A 7 23.20 18.60 -24.65
N VAL A 8 23.99 17.72 -25.27
CA VAL A 8 23.48 16.66 -26.15
C VAL A 8 22.71 15.60 -25.35
N GLY A 9 23.13 15.28 -24.12
CA GLY A 9 22.40 14.38 -23.23
C GLY A 9 21.05 14.94 -22.77
N ILE A 10 20.96 16.25 -22.50
CA ILE A 10 19.70 16.92 -22.13
C ILE A 10 18.74 17.01 -23.33
N ILE A 11 19.27 17.23 -24.54
CA ILE A 11 18.49 17.26 -25.79
C ILE A 11 17.99 15.86 -26.17
N LEU A 12 18.79 14.80 -25.99
CA LEU A 12 18.32 13.42 -26.19
C LEU A 12 17.24 13.02 -25.18
N LEU A 13 17.36 13.43 -23.90
CA LEU A 13 16.36 13.15 -22.87
C LEU A 13 14.99 13.81 -23.17
N SER A 14 15.04 15.03 -23.73
CA SER A 14 13.82 15.76 -24.10
C SER A 14 13.20 15.25 -25.40
N LEU A 15 14.00 14.74 -26.36
CA LEU A 15 13.48 14.02 -27.53
C LEU A 15 12.88 12.64 -27.19
N THR A 16 13.42 11.93 -26.19
CA THR A 16 12.80 10.68 -25.71
C THR A 16 11.48 10.93 -24.99
N MET A 17 11.31 12.08 -24.32
CA MET A 17 10.01 12.47 -23.74
C MET A 17 8.96 12.85 -24.81
N LEU A 18 9.38 13.44 -25.94
CA LEU A 18 8.48 13.75 -27.07
C LEU A 18 8.07 12.51 -27.88
N LEU A 19 8.92 11.47 -27.93
CA LEU A 19 8.60 10.19 -28.59
C LEU A 19 7.88 9.19 -27.68
N ALA A 20 7.77 9.47 -26.37
CA ALA A 20 6.97 8.70 -25.42
C ALA A 20 5.48 9.11 -25.41
N ILE A 21 5.05 9.99 -26.33
CA ILE A 21 3.64 10.20 -26.67
C ILE A 21 3.21 9.12 -27.67
N TYR A 22 3.46 7.85 -27.35
CA TYR A 22 2.59 6.82 -27.86
C TYR A 22 1.30 6.93 -27.03
N PRO A 23 0.11 6.93 -27.65
CA PRO A 23 -1.08 6.65 -26.87
C PRO A 23 -0.83 5.28 -26.25
N GLN A 24 -0.52 5.26 -24.94
CA GLN A 24 -0.60 4.03 -24.18
C GLN A 24 -2.00 3.55 -24.48
N SER A 25 -2.07 2.48 -25.26
CA SER A 25 -3.28 1.71 -25.40
C SER A 25 -3.46 1.15 -24.00
N TYR A 26 -4.13 1.92 -23.13
CA TYR A 26 -4.76 1.35 -21.96
C TYR A 26 -5.48 0.14 -22.53
N ALA A 27 -5.12 -1.05 -22.06
CA ALA A 27 -5.95 -2.21 -22.30
C ALA A 27 -7.31 -1.82 -21.69
N LEU A 28 -8.19 -1.29 -22.53
CA LEU A 28 -9.59 -1.14 -22.21
C LEU A 28 -9.99 -2.56 -21.84
N ALA A 29 -10.24 -2.79 -20.55
CA ALA A 29 -10.80 -4.04 -20.09
C ALA A 29 -11.93 -4.37 -21.06
N SER A 30 -11.87 -5.54 -21.70
CA SER A 30 -12.84 -5.92 -22.71
C SER A 30 -14.23 -5.68 -22.13
N THR A 31 -15.05 -4.86 -22.79
CA THR A 31 -16.42 -4.53 -22.36
C THR A 31 -17.39 -5.71 -22.52
N LYS A 32 -16.89 -6.95 -22.62
CA LYS A 32 -17.73 -8.12 -22.43
C LYS A 32 -18.30 -8.06 -21.02
N SER A 33 -19.56 -7.66 -20.95
CA SER A 33 -20.43 -7.85 -19.79
C SER A 33 -20.52 -9.36 -19.52
N TYR A 34 -19.59 -9.86 -18.70
CA TYR A 34 -19.79 -11.13 -18.05
C TYR A 34 -20.78 -10.89 -16.92
N ARG A 35 -22.08 -10.96 -17.23
CA ARG A 35 -23.10 -11.14 -16.19
C ARG A 35 -22.86 -12.50 -15.57
N ALA A 36 -22.05 -12.53 -14.51
CA ALA A 36 -22.01 -13.68 -13.62
C ALA A 36 -23.44 -13.94 -13.11
N SER A 37 -23.86 -15.20 -13.15
CA SER A 37 -25.16 -15.65 -12.62
C SER A 37 -25.34 -15.14 -11.19
N SER A 38 -26.35 -14.31 -10.96
CA SER A 38 -26.57 -13.53 -9.76
C SER A 38 -27.22 -14.33 -8.63
N THR A 39 -26.50 -15.30 -8.09
CA THR A 39 -26.76 -15.77 -6.73
C THR A 39 -25.58 -15.32 -5.88
N SER A 40 -25.62 -14.05 -5.45
CA SER A 40 -24.67 -13.56 -4.46
C SER A 40 -24.99 -14.22 -3.13
N ASN A 41 -24.08 -15.04 -2.62
CA ASN A 41 -24.27 -15.74 -1.34
C ASN A 41 -24.04 -14.81 -0.13
N ASN A 42 -23.61 -13.56 -0.34
CA ASN A 42 -23.48 -12.53 0.69
C ASN A 42 -23.53 -11.12 0.06
N ASN A 43 -23.58 -10.07 0.89
CA ASN A 43 -23.51 -8.67 0.48
C ASN A 43 -22.40 -7.90 1.23
N TYR A 44 -21.29 -8.56 1.55
CA TYR A 44 -20.21 -7.95 2.32
C TYR A 44 -19.51 -6.85 1.50
N PRO A 45 -19.22 -5.67 2.10
CA PRO A 45 -18.52 -4.60 1.40
C PRO A 45 -17.09 -4.99 1.02
N ILE A 46 -16.62 -4.42 -0.10
CA ILE A 46 -15.25 -4.52 -0.58
C ILE A 46 -14.42 -3.38 0.02
N VAL A 47 -13.24 -3.70 0.56
CA VAL A 47 -12.29 -2.73 1.10
C VAL A 47 -10.98 -2.83 0.32
N MET A 48 -10.64 -1.78 -0.42
CA MET A 48 -9.47 -1.76 -1.30
C MET A 48 -8.30 -0.98 -0.66
N VAL A 49 -7.27 -1.71 -0.24
CA VAL A 49 -6.14 -1.21 0.54
C VAL A 49 -4.91 -1.01 -0.35
N HIS A 50 -4.47 0.23 -0.48
CA HIS A 50 -3.30 0.60 -1.29
C HIS A 50 -1.99 0.07 -0.68
N GLY A 51 -0.95 -0.02 -1.50
CA GLY A 51 0.39 -0.40 -1.06
C GLY A 51 1.30 0.76 -0.69
N LEU A 52 2.60 0.50 -0.80
CA LEU A 52 3.67 1.45 -0.59
C LEU A 52 3.48 2.70 -1.45
N LEU A 53 3.72 3.87 -0.86
CA LEU A 53 3.51 5.20 -1.47
C LEU A 53 2.08 5.44 -2.00
N GLY A 54 1.10 4.63 -1.61
CA GLY A 54 -0.29 4.83 -1.98
C GLY A 54 -0.95 5.98 -1.24
N TRP A 55 -2.08 6.45 -1.78
CA TRP A 55 -2.76 7.67 -1.38
C TRP A 55 -4.29 7.52 -1.47
N GLY A 56 -5.02 8.45 -0.86
CA GLY A 56 -6.48 8.54 -0.89
C GLY A 56 -7.01 9.44 -2.01
N ASN A 57 -8.30 9.35 -2.31
CA ASN A 57 -8.91 9.98 -3.49
C ASN A 57 -8.88 11.53 -3.51
N THR A 58 -8.58 12.18 -2.39
CA THR A 58 -8.42 13.65 -2.32
C THR A 58 -6.97 14.10 -2.43
N GLU A 59 -6.02 13.15 -2.49
CA GLU A 59 -4.59 13.40 -2.63
C GLU A 59 -4.16 13.23 -4.10
N LEU A 60 -2.91 13.59 -4.40
CA LEU A 60 -2.32 13.54 -5.74
C LEU A 60 -3.22 14.15 -6.82
N PHE A 61 -3.70 15.36 -6.57
CA PHE A 61 -4.52 16.12 -7.52
C PHE A 61 -5.85 15.45 -7.88
N GLY A 62 -6.36 14.57 -7.01
CA GLY A 62 -7.60 13.82 -7.24
C GLY A 62 -7.43 12.60 -8.15
N LEU A 63 -6.19 12.23 -8.48
CA LEU A 63 -5.91 10.98 -9.19
C LEU A 63 -6.26 9.80 -8.29
N ASN A 64 -7.04 8.83 -8.77
CA ASN A 64 -7.40 7.67 -7.97
C ASN A 64 -6.23 6.68 -7.96
N TYR A 65 -5.81 6.22 -6.77
CA TYR A 65 -4.91 5.07 -6.68
C TYR A 65 -5.53 3.85 -7.38
N TRP A 66 -6.82 3.63 -7.12
CA TRP A 66 -7.61 2.57 -7.72
C TRP A 66 -8.29 3.04 -9.01
N GLY A 67 -7.56 2.94 -10.11
CA GLY A 67 -8.06 3.18 -11.47
C GLY A 67 -7.55 4.45 -12.17
N GLY A 68 -6.63 5.20 -11.54
CA GLY A 68 -6.01 6.38 -12.14
C GLY A 68 -7.03 7.48 -12.43
N PHE A 69 -7.18 7.82 -13.72
CA PHE A 69 -8.13 8.82 -14.19
C PHE A 69 -9.59 8.39 -14.09
N SER A 70 -9.86 7.09 -13.91
CA SER A 70 -11.20 6.55 -13.70
C SER A 70 -11.28 5.92 -12.33
N SER A 71 -12.32 6.22 -11.56
CA SER A 71 -12.47 5.67 -10.21
C SER A 71 -13.02 4.24 -10.28
N LEU A 72 -12.19 3.24 -9.97
CA LEU A 72 -12.64 1.84 -9.85
C LEU A 72 -13.68 1.69 -8.75
N ARG A 73 -13.55 2.47 -7.66
CA ARG A 73 -14.54 2.53 -6.58
C ARG A 73 -15.91 2.93 -7.14
N ASP A 74 -15.97 4.02 -7.90
CA ASP A 74 -17.24 4.54 -8.40
C ASP A 74 -17.82 3.60 -9.47
N TYR A 75 -16.98 2.99 -10.32
CA TYR A 75 -17.40 1.95 -11.24
C TYR A 75 -18.07 0.78 -10.51
N LEU A 76 -17.41 0.18 -9.50
CA LEU A 76 -17.97 -0.93 -8.74
C LEU A 76 -19.22 -0.53 -7.94
N THR A 77 -19.26 0.71 -7.43
CA THR A 77 -20.44 1.22 -6.72
C THR A 77 -21.64 1.36 -7.65
N ASN A 78 -21.43 1.82 -8.89
CA ASN A 78 -22.48 1.90 -9.90
C ASN A 78 -23.00 0.52 -10.32
N GLU A 79 -22.16 -0.52 -10.22
CA GLU A 79 -22.56 -1.92 -10.44
C GLU A 79 -23.25 -2.56 -9.21
N GLY A 80 -23.44 -1.79 -8.13
CA GLY A 80 -24.20 -2.22 -6.95
C GLY A 80 -23.36 -2.79 -5.79
N TYR A 81 -22.03 -2.74 -5.88
CA TYR A 81 -21.16 -3.16 -4.78
C TYR A 81 -20.94 -2.02 -3.78
N THR A 82 -20.95 -2.33 -2.48
CA THR A 82 -20.48 -1.35 -1.48
C THR A 82 -18.95 -1.40 -1.42
N VAL A 83 -18.27 -0.28 -1.70
CA VAL A 83 -16.81 -0.24 -1.79
C VAL A 83 -16.21 0.89 -0.96
N TYR A 84 -15.21 0.55 -0.14
CA TYR A 84 -14.41 1.49 0.63
C TYR A 84 -12.96 1.49 0.15
N THR A 85 -12.34 2.66 0.12
CA THR A 85 -10.93 2.88 -0.26
C THR A 85 -10.20 3.55 0.90
N PRO A 86 -9.88 2.82 1.99
CA PRO A 86 -9.17 3.35 3.13
C PRO A 86 -7.83 3.96 2.71
N THR A 87 -7.43 5.00 3.43
CA THR A 87 -6.09 5.58 3.28
C THR A 87 -5.33 5.38 4.57
N VAL A 88 -4.24 4.63 4.46
CA VAL A 88 -3.33 4.26 5.54
C VAL A 88 -1.93 4.82 5.23
N GLY A 89 -0.99 4.71 6.16
CA GLY A 89 0.33 5.29 6.04
C GLY A 89 1.06 4.77 4.82
N SER A 90 1.61 5.70 4.06
CA SER A 90 2.19 5.41 2.75
C SER A 90 3.53 4.69 2.86
N ILE A 91 4.22 4.83 4.00
CA ILE A 91 5.54 4.21 4.26
C ILE A 91 5.69 3.66 5.71
N THR A 92 4.61 3.57 6.48
CA THR A 92 4.58 2.98 7.83
C THR A 92 4.65 1.45 7.78
N SER A 93 4.88 0.78 8.91
CA SER A 93 4.88 -0.69 8.96
C SER A 93 3.51 -1.28 8.62
N ASN A 94 3.48 -2.57 8.26
CA ASN A 94 2.23 -3.29 8.11
C ASN A 94 1.42 -3.28 9.42
N TRP A 95 2.08 -3.32 10.59
CA TRP A 95 1.43 -3.23 11.90
C TRP A 95 0.66 -1.93 12.06
N ASP A 96 1.33 -0.79 11.85
CA ASP A 96 0.71 0.52 11.95
C ASP A 96 -0.45 0.65 10.95
N ARG A 97 -0.20 0.23 9.70
CA ARG A 97 -1.22 0.25 8.63
C ARG A 97 -2.43 -0.62 8.96
N ALA A 98 -2.26 -1.75 9.63
CA ALA A 98 -3.37 -2.61 10.04
C ALA A 98 -4.21 -1.96 11.15
N CYS A 99 -3.56 -1.29 12.12
CA CYS A 99 -4.23 -0.52 13.17
C CYS A 99 -5.01 0.67 12.58
N GLU A 100 -4.40 1.38 11.63
CA GLU A 100 -5.04 2.47 10.90
C GLU A 100 -6.23 1.99 10.06
N LEU A 101 -6.08 0.88 9.35
CA LEU A 101 -7.15 0.26 8.57
C LEU A 101 -8.34 -0.11 9.45
N TYR A 102 -8.07 -0.73 10.61
CA TYR A 102 -9.10 -1.09 11.58
C TYR A 102 -9.88 0.15 12.03
N ALA A 103 -9.19 1.20 12.48
CA ALA A 103 -9.84 2.43 12.92
C ALA A 103 -10.56 3.15 11.77
N TYR A 104 -10.05 3.11 10.54
CA TYR A 104 -10.73 3.67 9.38
C TYR A 104 -12.10 3.01 9.16
N LEU A 105 -12.16 1.68 9.26
CA LEU A 105 -13.40 0.91 9.08
C LEU A 105 -14.35 1.09 10.26
N LYS A 106 -13.89 0.77 11.48
CA LYS A 106 -14.74 0.78 12.68
C LYS A 106 -15.03 2.16 13.23
N GLY A 107 -14.14 3.11 12.98
CA GLY A 107 -14.14 4.44 13.59
C GLY A 107 -13.42 4.43 14.94
N GLY A 108 -13.13 5.63 15.43
CA GLY A 108 -12.35 5.85 16.63
C GLY A 108 -10.91 6.26 16.34
N THR A 109 -10.13 6.38 17.41
CA THR A 109 -8.72 6.74 17.34
C THR A 109 -7.89 5.49 17.06
N VAL A 110 -6.94 5.59 16.12
CA VAL A 110 -5.96 4.52 15.89
C VAL A 110 -5.22 4.24 17.20
N ASP A 111 -5.21 2.99 17.61
CA ASP A 111 -4.42 2.49 18.73
C ASP A 111 -3.40 1.50 18.16
N TYR A 112 -2.13 1.90 18.13
CA TYR A 112 -1.03 1.07 17.65
C TYR A 112 -0.60 0.02 18.66
N GLY A 113 -1.17 0.01 19.87
CA GLY A 113 -0.82 -0.91 20.94
C GLY A 113 0.22 -0.33 21.91
N GLU A 114 0.05 -0.62 23.19
CA GLU A 114 0.93 -0.17 24.26
C GLU A 114 2.32 -0.83 24.16
N ALA A 115 2.35 -2.16 23.92
CA ALA A 115 3.60 -2.92 23.86
C ALA A 115 4.41 -2.53 22.62
N HIS A 116 3.76 -2.50 21.45
CA HIS A 116 4.34 -2.13 20.17
C HIS A 116 4.91 -0.72 20.20
N SER A 117 4.11 0.25 20.63
CA SER A 117 4.52 1.66 20.65
C SER A 117 5.69 1.92 21.60
N LYS A 118 5.72 1.25 22.77
CA LYS A 118 6.88 1.29 23.68
C LYS A 118 8.13 0.67 23.07
N LYS A 119 7.98 -0.48 22.40
CA LYS A 119 9.08 -1.22 21.78
C LYS A 119 9.75 -0.41 20.68
N TYR A 120 8.97 0.27 19.85
CA TYR A 120 9.48 1.00 18.68
C TYR A 120 9.67 2.50 18.91
N GLY A 121 9.13 3.04 20.01
CA GLY A 121 9.39 4.41 20.46
C GLY A 121 8.61 5.46 19.69
N HIS A 122 7.34 5.20 19.41
CA HIS A 122 6.40 6.17 18.81
C HIS A 122 5.14 6.34 19.68
N GLU A 123 4.30 7.31 19.35
CA GLU A 123 3.04 7.53 20.06
C GLU A 123 2.09 6.35 19.89
N ARG A 124 1.41 5.96 20.97
CA ARG A 124 0.42 4.87 20.94
C ARG A 124 -0.83 5.20 20.13
N TYR A 125 -1.27 6.44 20.18
CA TYR A 125 -2.50 6.87 19.54
C TYR A 125 -2.22 7.70 18.30
N GLY A 126 -2.89 7.35 17.20
CA GLY A 126 -2.81 8.06 15.93
C GLY A 126 -4.02 8.96 15.68
N ARG A 127 -4.40 9.05 14.39
CA ARG A 127 -5.55 9.86 13.96
C ARG A 127 -6.88 9.27 14.43
N THR A 128 -7.92 10.09 14.47
CA THR A 128 -9.30 9.65 14.72
C THR A 128 -10.09 9.62 13.41
N TYR A 129 -10.75 8.50 13.15
CA TYR A 129 -11.59 8.30 11.98
C TYR A 129 -13.07 8.23 12.36
N PRO A 130 -13.97 8.71 11.48
CA PRO A 130 -15.40 8.61 11.72
C PRO A 130 -15.93 7.18 11.67
N GLY A 131 -15.25 6.25 10.99
CA GLY A 131 -15.68 4.87 10.78
C GLY A 131 -16.64 4.73 9.61
N VAL A 132 -16.15 4.20 8.49
CA VAL A 132 -16.97 4.04 7.27
C VAL A 132 -17.90 2.82 7.32
N TYR A 133 -17.59 1.84 8.17
CA TYR A 133 -18.36 0.61 8.36
C TYR A 133 -18.37 0.21 9.84
N LYS A 134 -19.00 1.06 10.67
CA LYS A 134 -19.09 0.89 12.12
C LYS A 134 -19.70 -0.44 12.54
N SER A 135 -20.59 -1.01 11.73
CA SER A 135 -21.25 -2.29 12.01
C SER A 135 -20.40 -3.52 11.70
N LEU A 136 -19.14 -3.38 11.26
CA LEU A 136 -18.21 -4.50 11.06
C LEU A 136 -18.19 -5.42 12.28
N GLY A 137 -18.34 -6.73 12.13
CA GLY A 137 -18.31 -7.64 13.26
C GLY A 137 -19.53 -7.66 14.18
N GLU A 138 -20.50 -6.77 13.96
CA GLU A 138 -21.80 -6.81 14.63
C GLU A 138 -22.71 -7.85 13.96
N ALA A 139 -23.71 -8.33 14.70
CA ALA A 139 -24.74 -9.20 14.13
C ALA A 139 -25.60 -8.44 13.11
N ALA A 140 -25.77 -9.02 11.94
CA ALA A 140 -26.72 -8.60 10.93
C ALA A 140 -28.15 -9.00 11.32
N SER A 141 -29.14 -8.47 10.60
CA SER A 141 -30.56 -8.74 10.84
C SER A 141 -30.96 -10.21 10.64
N ASP A 142 -30.19 -10.96 9.85
CA ASP A 142 -30.39 -12.39 9.59
C ASP A 142 -29.63 -13.29 10.59
N GLY A 143 -28.98 -12.71 11.59
CA GLY A 143 -28.16 -13.42 12.57
C GLY A 143 -26.75 -13.77 12.12
N SER A 144 -26.37 -13.45 10.87
CA SER A 144 -24.99 -13.56 10.41
C SER A 144 -24.12 -12.44 11.00
N ILE A 145 -22.80 -12.53 10.87
CA ILE A 145 -21.87 -11.45 11.25
C ILE A 145 -21.60 -10.58 10.03
N ASN A 146 -21.60 -9.27 10.23
CA ASN A 146 -21.19 -8.29 9.24
C ASN A 146 -19.69 -8.44 8.94
N LYS A 147 -19.33 -8.98 7.76
CA LYS A 147 -17.93 -9.16 7.33
C LYS A 147 -17.53 -8.19 6.22
N VAL A 148 -16.25 -8.22 5.84
CA VAL A 148 -15.67 -7.49 4.68
C VAL A 148 -14.93 -8.43 3.73
N HIS A 149 -14.87 -8.06 2.45
CA HIS A 149 -13.89 -8.56 1.50
C HIS A 149 -12.71 -7.59 1.40
N LEU A 150 -11.50 -8.04 1.71
CA LEU A 150 -10.30 -7.20 1.65
C LEU A 150 -9.55 -7.44 0.34
N ILE A 151 -9.23 -6.38 -0.39
CA ILE A 151 -8.40 -6.40 -1.59
C ILE A 151 -7.17 -5.52 -1.35
N GLY A 152 -5.98 -6.10 -1.37
CA GLY A 152 -4.72 -5.42 -1.09
C GLY A 152 -3.82 -5.43 -2.30
N HIS A 153 -3.47 -4.26 -2.83
CA HIS A 153 -2.47 -4.14 -3.89
C HIS A 153 -1.07 -3.88 -3.30
N SER A 154 -0.03 -4.52 -3.85
CA SER A 154 1.35 -4.35 -3.40
C SER A 154 1.45 -4.63 -1.89
N MET A 155 2.08 -3.76 -1.10
CA MET A 155 2.17 -3.87 0.37
C MET A 155 0.79 -3.98 1.06
N GLY A 156 -0.28 -3.46 0.44
CA GLY A 156 -1.64 -3.56 0.97
C GLY A 156 -2.06 -5.01 1.23
N GLY A 157 -1.53 -5.97 0.47
CA GLY A 157 -1.77 -7.40 0.69
C GLY A 157 -1.19 -7.93 2.01
N GLN A 158 0.02 -7.51 2.39
CA GLN A 158 0.59 -7.85 3.71
C GLN A 158 -0.20 -7.16 4.83
N THR A 159 -0.60 -5.91 4.63
CA THR A 159 -1.41 -5.16 5.62
C THR A 159 -2.73 -5.88 5.92
N ILE A 160 -3.47 -6.31 4.90
CA ILE A 160 -4.76 -7.00 5.12
C ILE A 160 -4.59 -8.41 5.69
N ARG A 161 -3.50 -9.11 5.35
CA ARG A 161 -3.14 -10.38 6.01
C ARG A 161 -2.91 -10.17 7.51
N LEU A 162 -2.20 -9.09 7.87
CA LEU A 162 -1.94 -8.77 9.26
C LEU A 162 -3.20 -8.37 10.03
N MET A 163 -4.04 -7.49 9.47
CA MET A 163 -5.30 -7.13 10.14
C MET A 163 -6.17 -8.37 10.37
N THR A 164 -6.21 -9.29 9.40
CA THR A 164 -6.94 -10.56 9.53
C THR A 164 -6.36 -11.44 10.65
N GLN A 165 -5.04 -11.54 10.75
CA GLN A 165 -4.35 -12.26 11.83
C GLN A 165 -4.65 -11.66 13.20
N LEU A 166 -4.58 -10.33 13.35
CA LEU A 166 -4.86 -9.65 14.61
C LEU A 166 -6.33 -9.80 15.03
N LEU A 167 -7.28 -9.68 14.09
CA LEU A 167 -8.69 -9.90 14.39
C LEU A 167 -8.95 -11.34 14.88
N GLU A 168 -8.39 -12.35 14.22
CA GLU A 168 -8.67 -13.75 14.58
C GLU A 168 -7.91 -14.19 15.84
N GLN A 169 -6.66 -13.74 16.03
CA GLN A 169 -5.76 -14.29 17.08
C GLN A 169 -5.29 -13.26 18.11
N GLY A 170 -5.48 -11.97 17.87
CA GLY A 170 -5.05 -10.91 18.76
C GLY A 170 -3.53 -10.71 18.82
N SER A 171 -3.07 -10.08 19.89
CA SER A 171 -1.66 -9.94 20.23
C SER A 171 -1.45 -10.20 21.72
N GLU A 172 -0.76 -11.30 22.06
CA GLU A 172 -0.49 -11.66 23.45
C GLU A 172 0.33 -10.59 24.18
N ASP A 173 1.30 -9.99 23.50
CA ASP A 173 2.12 -8.90 24.05
C ASP A 173 1.25 -7.69 24.42
N GLU A 174 0.26 -7.35 23.60
CA GLU A 174 -0.65 -6.23 23.87
C GLU A 174 -1.63 -6.54 25.00
N ILE A 175 -2.13 -7.77 25.05
CA ILE A 175 -2.98 -8.27 26.15
C ILE A 175 -2.22 -8.23 27.47
N ALA A 176 -0.95 -8.63 27.48
CA ALA A 176 -0.12 -8.61 28.68
C ALA A 176 0.26 -7.19 29.12
N ALA A 177 0.51 -6.28 28.17
CA ALA A 177 0.96 -4.92 28.46
C ALA A 177 -0.17 -3.94 28.82
N THR A 178 -1.43 -4.25 28.49
CA THR A 178 -2.55 -3.31 28.58
C THR A 178 -3.66 -3.80 29.52
N PRO A 179 -4.09 -3.00 30.51
CA PRO A 179 -5.27 -3.34 31.32
C PRO A 179 -6.51 -3.55 30.44
N SER A 180 -7.38 -4.51 30.81
CA SER A 180 -8.50 -4.99 29.99
C SER A 180 -9.48 -3.91 29.50
N GLY A 181 -9.65 -2.83 30.25
CA GLY A 181 -10.53 -1.71 29.89
C GLY A 181 -9.90 -0.68 28.94
N ASN A 182 -8.62 -0.84 28.57
CA ASN A 182 -7.86 0.14 27.79
C ASN A 182 -7.22 -0.46 26.54
N ILE A 183 -7.42 -1.75 26.24
CA ILE A 183 -6.89 -2.42 25.05
C ILE A 183 -7.84 -2.26 23.86
N SER A 184 -7.29 -1.98 22.67
CA SER A 184 -8.03 -2.01 21.41
C SER A 184 -8.64 -3.39 21.16
N GLU A 185 -9.89 -3.43 20.69
CA GLU A 185 -10.57 -4.67 20.28
C GLU A 185 -9.76 -5.44 19.21
N LEU A 186 -9.01 -4.74 18.35
CA LEU A 186 -8.15 -5.37 17.35
C LEU A 186 -7.16 -6.38 17.93
N PHE A 187 -6.70 -6.19 19.17
CA PHE A 187 -5.68 -7.03 19.79
C PHE A 187 -6.25 -8.16 20.66
N LYS A 188 -7.58 -8.27 20.80
CA LYS A 188 -8.20 -9.28 21.67
C LYS A 188 -8.34 -10.65 21.03
N GLY A 189 -8.34 -10.73 19.70
CA GLY A 189 -8.59 -11.96 18.96
C GLY A 189 -10.05 -12.42 19.01
N GLY A 190 -10.37 -13.53 18.34
CA GLY A 190 -11.71 -14.13 18.31
C GLY A 190 -12.70 -13.39 17.40
N HIS A 191 -12.23 -12.58 16.45
CA HIS A 191 -13.05 -11.78 15.56
C HIS A 191 -13.01 -12.28 14.12
N SER A 192 -13.93 -13.17 13.74
CA SER A 192 -14.07 -13.63 12.35
C SER A 192 -14.84 -12.63 11.47
N TRP A 193 -14.25 -11.44 11.27
CA TRP A 193 -14.89 -10.30 10.60
C TRP A 193 -14.46 -10.13 9.14
N VAL A 194 -13.54 -10.96 8.65
CA VAL A 194 -13.08 -10.96 7.26
C VAL A 194 -13.65 -12.19 6.56
N SER A 195 -14.24 -12.01 5.39
CA SER A 195 -14.75 -13.13 4.57
C SER A 195 -13.72 -13.58 3.54
N SER A 196 -13.00 -12.66 2.93
CA SER A 196 -11.91 -12.99 2.01
C SER A 196 -10.78 -11.97 2.02
N VAL A 197 -9.61 -12.44 1.61
CA VAL A 197 -8.39 -11.66 1.38
C VAL A 197 -7.95 -11.92 -0.06
N THR A 198 -7.87 -10.86 -0.86
CA THR A 198 -7.34 -10.90 -2.23
C THR A 198 -6.09 -10.05 -2.29
N THR A 199 -4.96 -10.64 -2.64
CA THR A 199 -3.69 -9.92 -2.81
C THR A 199 -3.36 -9.74 -4.29
N LEU A 200 -3.08 -8.51 -4.73
CA LEU A 200 -2.75 -8.14 -6.11
C LEU A 200 -1.32 -7.62 -6.18
N CYS A 201 -0.45 -8.30 -6.94
CA CYS A 201 0.97 -7.96 -7.08
C CYS A 201 1.68 -7.78 -5.71
N THR A 202 1.26 -8.53 -4.68
CA THR A 202 1.77 -8.36 -3.31
C THR A 202 3.10 -9.09 -3.13
N PRO A 203 4.12 -8.43 -2.54
CA PRO A 203 5.38 -9.07 -2.19
C PRO A 203 5.20 -9.93 -0.92
N ASN A 204 4.46 -11.04 -1.02
CA ASN A 204 4.19 -11.90 0.14
C ASN A 204 5.48 -12.46 0.78
N ASP A 205 6.53 -12.64 -0.02
CA ASP A 205 7.88 -13.04 0.41
C ASP A 205 8.90 -11.90 0.27
N GLY A 206 8.42 -10.65 0.25
CA GLY A 206 9.25 -9.48 0.12
C GLY A 206 9.70 -9.20 -1.32
N SER A 207 10.50 -8.15 -1.47
CA SER A 207 11.09 -7.74 -2.75
C SER A 207 12.56 -7.37 -2.54
N PRO A 208 13.48 -7.88 -3.39
CA PRO A 208 14.88 -7.46 -3.35
C PRO A 208 15.08 -5.95 -3.49
N THR A 209 14.14 -5.25 -4.14
CA THR A 209 14.18 -3.79 -4.31
C THR A 209 13.94 -3.05 -2.99
N ALA A 210 13.32 -3.66 -1.99
CA ALA A 210 13.08 -3.01 -0.69
C ALA A 210 14.40 -2.63 0.01
N ASN A 211 15.47 -3.41 -0.18
CA ASN A 211 16.82 -3.08 0.31
C ASN A 211 17.37 -1.78 -0.30
N LYS A 212 16.80 -1.30 -1.41
CA LYS A 212 17.13 -0.03 -2.06
C LYS A 212 16.05 1.04 -1.85
N LEU A 213 15.02 0.78 -1.05
CA LEU A 213 13.91 1.72 -0.88
C LEU A 213 14.37 3.03 -0.21
N SER A 214 15.41 2.98 0.62
CA SER A 214 16.09 4.16 1.17
C SER A 214 16.72 5.06 0.10
N GLU A 215 17.08 4.52 -1.07
CA GLU A 215 17.54 5.28 -2.24
C GLU A 215 16.37 5.86 -3.06
N ILE A 216 15.16 5.31 -2.89
CA ILE A 216 13.94 5.71 -3.60
C ILE A 216 13.18 6.82 -2.85
N LEU A 217 13.13 6.79 -1.51
CA LEU A 217 12.45 7.81 -0.70
C LEU A 217 12.85 9.27 -1.05
N PRO A 218 14.14 9.58 -1.32
CA PRO A 218 14.56 10.90 -1.82
C PRO A 218 13.87 11.36 -3.12
N ASN A 219 13.38 10.41 -3.92
CA ASN A 219 12.82 10.65 -5.25
C ASN A 219 11.28 10.69 -5.28
N VAL A 220 10.60 10.65 -4.12
CA VAL A 220 9.12 10.71 -4.07
C VAL A 220 8.58 11.98 -4.73
N GLN A 221 9.28 13.11 -4.66
CA GLN A 221 8.89 14.33 -5.38
C GLN A 221 8.88 14.13 -6.90
N GLN A 222 9.87 13.40 -7.44
CA GLN A 222 9.93 13.10 -8.88
C GLN A 222 8.84 12.12 -9.27
N PHE A 223 8.56 11.11 -8.43
CA PHE A 223 7.44 10.20 -8.62
C PHE A 223 6.11 10.96 -8.69
N VAL A 224 5.83 11.82 -7.70
CA VAL A 224 4.62 12.64 -7.67
C VAL A 224 4.56 13.61 -8.86
N ALA A 225 5.66 14.27 -9.21
CA ALA A 225 5.72 15.15 -10.38
C ALA A 225 5.46 14.38 -11.68
N SER A 226 5.94 13.13 -11.80
CA SER A 226 5.70 12.29 -12.97
C SER A 226 4.23 11.88 -13.11
N LEU A 227 3.54 11.64 -11.99
CA LEU A 227 2.09 11.40 -11.98
C LEU A 227 1.33 12.68 -12.33
N GLY A 228 1.73 13.83 -11.76
CA GLY A 228 1.16 15.14 -12.10
C GLY A 228 1.28 15.46 -13.58
N ALA A 229 2.47 15.25 -14.17
CA ALA A 229 2.71 15.47 -15.59
C ALA A 229 1.85 14.57 -16.48
N GLN A 230 1.72 13.27 -16.14
CA GLN A 230 0.82 12.35 -16.85
C GLN A 230 -0.65 12.77 -16.73
N ALA A 231 -1.02 13.41 -15.61
CA ALA A 231 -2.34 13.95 -15.37
C ALA A 231 -2.59 15.34 -15.98
N GLY A 232 -1.63 15.91 -16.70
CA GLY A 232 -1.74 17.26 -17.25
C GLY A 232 -1.71 18.36 -16.19
N ILE A 233 -1.25 18.07 -14.98
CA ILE A 233 -1.11 19.03 -13.89
C ILE A 233 0.15 19.86 -14.10
N VAL A 234 -0.03 21.16 -14.34
CA VAL A 234 1.04 22.12 -14.64
C VAL A 234 1.76 22.59 -13.37
N ASP A 235 1.05 22.70 -12.25
CA ASP A 235 1.64 23.05 -10.94
C ASP A 235 1.52 21.87 -9.97
N SER A 236 2.65 21.20 -9.75
CA SER A 236 2.75 20.07 -8.82
C SER A 236 3.28 20.47 -7.43
N SER A 237 3.33 21.76 -7.10
CA SER A 237 3.94 22.27 -5.87
C SER A 237 3.22 21.85 -4.59
N ASN A 238 1.92 21.55 -4.68
CA ASN A 238 1.13 21.00 -3.59
C ASN A 238 0.29 19.80 -4.06
N PRO A 239 0.83 18.58 -3.99
CA PRO A 239 0.11 17.36 -4.39
C PRO A 239 -0.94 16.93 -3.37
N CYS A 240 -1.12 17.68 -2.27
CA CYS A 240 -1.96 17.27 -1.14
C CYS A 240 -1.60 15.89 -0.57
N PHE A 241 -0.38 15.40 -0.83
CA PHE A 241 0.09 14.09 -0.38
C PHE A 241 0.61 14.16 1.06
N ASP A 242 0.24 13.16 1.84
CA ASP A 242 0.59 13.04 3.25
C ASP A 242 1.13 11.63 3.54
N TYR A 243 2.35 11.54 4.09
CA TYR A 243 2.94 10.24 4.44
C TYR A 243 2.26 9.58 5.66
N ARG A 244 1.52 10.37 6.47
CA ARG A 244 0.81 9.95 7.70
C ARG A 244 1.73 9.35 8.75
N LEU A 245 2.79 10.08 9.07
CA LEU A 245 3.80 9.71 10.07
C LEU A 245 3.57 10.44 11.41
N ASP A 246 2.30 10.67 11.76
CA ASP A 246 1.87 11.45 12.92
C ASP A 246 2.41 10.86 14.23
N GLN A 247 2.39 9.53 14.36
CA GLN A 247 2.88 8.79 15.53
C GLN A 247 4.38 8.98 15.76
N TRP A 248 5.11 9.29 14.68
CA TRP A 248 6.53 9.59 14.70
C TRP A 248 6.83 11.09 14.82
N GLY A 249 5.80 11.94 14.94
CA GLY A 249 5.94 13.39 14.96
C GLY A 249 6.34 14.01 13.61
N LEU A 250 6.26 13.26 12.50
CA LEU A 250 6.68 13.69 11.17
C LEU A 250 5.48 14.08 10.29
N ARG A 251 4.74 15.10 10.75
CA ARG A 251 3.60 15.67 10.01
C ARG A 251 4.00 16.87 9.16
N LYS A 252 3.22 17.16 8.12
CA LYS A 252 3.34 18.41 7.37
C LYS A 252 2.82 19.57 8.22
N GLU A 253 3.65 20.58 8.44
CA GLU A 253 3.29 21.74 9.26
C GLU A 253 2.49 22.78 8.44
N LYS A 254 1.73 23.63 9.13
CA LYS A 254 0.93 24.68 8.47
C LYS A 254 1.86 25.64 7.70
N GLY A 255 1.65 25.76 6.40
CA GLY A 255 2.46 26.61 5.52
C GLY A 255 3.77 25.97 5.04
N GLU A 256 4.10 24.75 5.49
CA GLU A 256 5.25 24.00 4.99
C GLU A 256 5.01 23.58 3.53
N SER A 257 6.01 23.79 2.66
CA SER A 257 5.92 23.32 1.28
C SER A 257 6.00 21.78 1.24
N PHE A 258 5.44 21.16 0.19
CA PHE A 258 5.57 19.70 0.03
C PHE A 258 7.04 19.26 -0.11
N LYS A 259 7.86 20.13 -0.70
CA LYS A 259 9.30 19.91 -0.85
C LYS A 259 9.99 19.83 0.51
N ASP A 260 9.76 20.82 1.37
CA ASP A 260 10.37 20.88 2.70
C ASP A 260 9.87 19.75 3.58
N TYR A 261 8.56 19.44 3.51
CA TYR A 261 7.99 18.30 4.21
C TYR A 261 8.65 16.98 3.81
N THR A 262 8.80 16.73 2.50
CA THR A 262 9.46 15.53 2.00
C THR A 262 10.95 15.51 2.39
N GLN A 263 11.63 16.64 2.37
CA GLN A 263 13.03 16.73 2.82
C GLN A 263 13.14 16.40 4.32
N LYS A 264 12.24 16.92 5.15
CA LYS A 264 12.17 16.62 6.59
C LYS A 264 12.01 15.12 6.83
N VAL A 265 11.03 14.48 6.17
CA VAL A 265 10.79 13.04 6.22
C VAL A 265 12.04 12.26 5.79
N ASN A 266 12.62 12.59 4.63
CA ASN A 266 13.80 11.89 4.10
C ASN A 266 15.05 12.05 4.97
N SER A 267 15.22 13.20 5.62
CA SER A 267 16.35 13.47 6.53
C SER A 267 16.21 12.87 7.93
N SER A 268 15.06 12.25 8.24
CA SER A 268 14.83 11.66 9.55
C SER A 268 15.83 10.55 9.87
N ASN A 269 16.31 10.51 11.12
CA ASN A 269 17.19 9.44 11.59
C ASN A 269 16.44 8.12 11.86
N LEU A 270 15.10 8.13 11.80
CA LEU A 270 14.26 6.96 12.07
C LEU A 270 14.56 5.80 11.12
N TRP A 271 14.90 6.09 9.85
CA TRP A 271 15.19 5.09 8.81
C TRP A 271 16.33 4.13 9.18
N ASN A 272 17.23 4.55 10.07
CA ASN A 272 18.38 3.75 10.51
C ASN A 272 18.23 3.22 11.95
N LYS A 273 17.12 3.55 12.64
CA LYS A 273 16.95 3.28 14.07
C LYS A 273 15.91 2.22 14.38
N THR A 274 14.94 2.02 13.50
CA THR A 274 13.84 1.09 13.73
C THR A 274 13.54 0.26 12.49
N LYS A 275 12.95 -0.91 12.73
CA LYS A 275 12.42 -1.82 11.72
C LYS A 275 10.92 -1.62 11.50
N ASP A 276 10.30 -0.67 12.19
CA ASP A 276 8.86 -0.44 12.16
C ASP A 276 8.44 0.47 10.99
N PHE A 277 8.87 0.11 9.79
CA PHE A 277 8.57 0.83 8.56
C PHE A 277 8.46 -0.14 7.37
N SER A 278 7.82 0.32 6.29
CA SER A 278 7.74 -0.46 5.05
C SER A 278 9.11 -0.87 4.49
N LEU A 279 10.15 -0.09 4.79
CA LEU A 279 11.53 -0.36 4.34
C LEU A 279 12.07 -1.69 4.85
N TRP A 280 11.69 -2.09 6.06
CA TRP A 280 12.03 -3.39 6.61
C TRP A 280 11.01 -4.45 6.21
N ASP A 281 9.71 -4.17 6.37
CA ASP A 281 8.67 -5.18 6.13
C ASP A 281 8.66 -5.73 4.71
N LEU A 282 9.05 -4.91 3.74
CA LEU A 282 9.08 -5.29 2.33
C LEU A 282 10.37 -6.00 1.91
N THR A 283 11.39 -6.10 2.77
CA THR A 283 12.56 -6.94 2.45
C THR A 283 12.19 -8.43 2.55
N PRO A 284 12.92 -9.33 1.86
CA PRO A 284 12.72 -10.76 2.04
C PRO A 284 12.83 -11.20 3.51
N GLU A 285 13.76 -10.62 4.27
CA GLU A 285 13.96 -10.93 5.68
C GLU A 285 12.81 -10.44 6.55
N GLY A 286 12.33 -9.21 6.33
CA GLY A 286 11.17 -8.67 7.05
C GLY A 286 9.90 -9.45 6.71
N SER A 287 9.71 -9.79 5.45
CA SER A 287 8.57 -10.61 5.00
C SER A 287 8.64 -12.05 5.51
N LYS A 288 9.82 -12.65 5.62
CA LYS A 288 9.99 -13.96 6.28
C LYS A 288 9.65 -13.90 7.77
N ALA A 289 10.12 -12.86 8.48
CA ALA A 289 9.77 -12.65 9.88
C ALA A 289 8.25 -12.40 10.07
N PHE A 290 7.62 -11.71 9.12
CA PHE A 290 6.17 -11.55 9.07
C PHE A 290 5.45 -12.89 8.86
N ASN A 291 5.90 -13.69 7.89
CA ASN A 291 5.30 -14.98 7.55
C ASN A 291 5.46 -16.06 8.64
N SER A 292 6.39 -15.88 9.60
CA SER A 292 6.59 -16.85 10.68
C SER A 292 5.43 -16.89 11.70
N TRP A 293 4.57 -15.87 11.71
CA TRP A 293 3.44 -15.80 12.64
C TRP A 293 2.13 -15.33 11.98
N VAL A 294 2.19 -14.59 10.86
CA VAL A 294 0.99 -14.21 10.10
C VAL A 294 0.56 -15.34 9.17
N SER A 295 -0.46 -16.07 9.60
CA SER A 295 -0.95 -17.28 8.95
C SER A 295 -2.27 -17.08 8.20
N ALA A 296 -2.59 -18.01 7.29
CA ALA A 296 -3.90 -18.07 6.66
C ALA A 296 -4.93 -18.60 7.67
N GLN A 297 -6.01 -17.85 7.89
CA GLN A 297 -7.05 -18.17 8.86
C GLN A 297 -8.06 -19.16 8.27
N LYS A 298 -8.61 -20.06 9.10
CA LYS A 298 -9.42 -21.20 8.63
C LYS A 298 -10.72 -20.79 7.94
N ASP A 299 -11.36 -19.72 8.42
CA ASP A 299 -12.69 -19.29 7.97
C ASP A 299 -12.63 -18.12 6.96
N VAL A 300 -11.46 -17.93 6.31
CA VAL A 300 -11.21 -16.85 5.36
C VAL A 300 -10.76 -17.42 4.02
N TYR A 301 -11.37 -16.95 2.93
CA TYR A 301 -10.93 -17.29 1.58
C TYR A 301 -9.72 -16.43 1.18
N TYR A 302 -8.68 -17.04 0.62
CA TYR A 302 -7.49 -16.34 0.14
C TYR A 302 -7.34 -16.48 -1.38
N PHE A 303 -7.15 -15.34 -2.05
CA PHE A 303 -6.87 -15.26 -3.48
C PHE A 303 -5.57 -14.46 -3.70
N SER A 304 -4.73 -14.92 -4.63
CA SER A 304 -3.51 -14.21 -5.01
C SER A 304 -3.41 -14.04 -6.52
N LEU A 305 -3.16 -12.81 -6.96
CA LEU A 305 -2.94 -12.46 -8.36
C LEU A 305 -1.51 -11.96 -8.49
N ALA A 306 -0.67 -12.79 -9.13
CA ALA A 306 0.69 -12.44 -9.51
C ALA A 306 0.70 -11.56 -10.76
N CYS A 307 1.70 -10.68 -10.85
CA CYS A 307 1.86 -9.74 -11.94
C CYS A 307 3.27 -9.89 -12.51
N GLN A 308 3.37 -10.02 -13.84
CA GLN A 308 4.63 -10.15 -14.56
C GLN A 308 4.56 -9.29 -15.81
N ASP A 309 5.63 -8.55 -16.07
CA ASP A 309 5.81 -7.71 -17.25
C ASP A 309 7.30 -7.76 -17.67
N THR A 310 7.86 -8.96 -17.58
CA THR A 310 9.24 -9.30 -17.92
C THR A 310 9.29 -10.63 -18.65
N HIS A 311 10.34 -10.85 -19.43
CA HIS A 311 10.66 -12.13 -20.05
C HIS A 311 12.12 -12.53 -19.79
N GLU A 312 12.41 -13.82 -19.92
CA GLU A 312 13.78 -14.33 -19.86
C GLU A 312 14.56 -13.89 -21.10
N ASP A 313 15.70 -13.24 -20.89
CA ASP A 313 16.67 -12.98 -21.96
C ASP A 313 17.42 -14.26 -22.33
N SER A 314 17.37 -14.60 -23.63
CA SER A 314 17.91 -15.86 -24.14
C SER A 314 19.42 -16.05 -23.89
N SER A 315 20.19 -14.97 -23.79
CA SER A 315 21.66 -14.99 -23.67
C SER A 315 22.12 -15.01 -22.22
N THR A 316 21.56 -14.15 -21.38
CA THR A 316 21.98 -13.95 -19.99
C THR A 316 21.20 -14.80 -18.99
N LYS A 317 20.02 -15.31 -19.39
CA LYS A 317 19.07 -16.01 -18.50
C LYS A 317 18.47 -15.15 -17.40
N TYR A 318 18.73 -13.84 -17.40
CA TYR A 318 18.09 -12.87 -16.52
C TYR A 318 16.72 -12.47 -17.05
N GLN A 319 15.85 -11.97 -16.16
CA GLN A 319 14.59 -11.35 -16.56
C GLN A 319 14.85 -9.91 -17.01
N VAL A 320 14.25 -9.52 -18.14
CA VAL A 320 14.32 -8.16 -18.69
C VAL A 320 12.89 -7.61 -18.89
N PRO A 321 12.67 -6.30 -18.73
CA PRO A 321 11.33 -5.71 -18.88
C PRO A 321 10.78 -5.90 -20.30
N ASP A 322 9.49 -6.18 -20.39
CA ASP A 322 8.75 -6.19 -21.65
C ASP A 322 8.68 -4.77 -22.25
N ALA A 323 8.45 -4.68 -23.55
CA ALA A 323 8.47 -3.41 -24.27
C ALA A 323 7.39 -2.41 -23.82
N ASN A 324 6.30 -2.91 -23.24
CA ASN A 324 5.18 -2.15 -22.70
C ASN A 324 5.36 -1.74 -21.21
N MET A 325 6.46 -2.14 -20.57
CA MET A 325 6.76 -1.78 -19.19
C MET A 325 6.71 -0.27 -18.97
N ASN A 326 6.02 0.17 -17.91
CA ASN A 326 6.01 1.57 -17.54
C ASN A 326 7.47 2.06 -17.32
N PRO A 327 7.90 3.17 -17.94
CA PRO A 327 9.26 3.69 -17.80
C PRO A 327 9.74 3.87 -16.35
N LEU A 328 8.83 4.18 -15.43
CA LEU A 328 9.12 4.31 -14.00
C LEU A 328 9.68 3.02 -13.38
N PHE A 329 9.35 1.85 -13.93
CA PHE A 329 9.74 0.55 -13.40
C PHE A 329 10.93 -0.08 -14.14
N LEU A 330 11.40 0.49 -15.26
CA LEU A 330 12.50 -0.12 -16.03
C LEU A 330 13.77 -0.37 -15.21
N SER A 331 14.12 0.56 -14.32
CA SER A 331 15.31 0.44 -13.46
C SER A 331 15.15 -0.69 -12.44
N SER A 332 14.02 -0.69 -11.71
CA SER A 332 13.74 -1.71 -10.70
C SER A 332 13.55 -3.09 -11.33
N SER A 333 12.86 -3.21 -12.46
CA SER A 333 12.62 -4.48 -13.15
C SER A 333 13.93 -5.11 -13.61
N LYS A 334 14.87 -4.33 -14.17
CA LYS A 334 16.21 -4.82 -14.52
C LYS A 334 17.00 -5.27 -13.30
N TYR A 335 16.93 -4.51 -12.22
CA TYR A 335 17.62 -4.87 -10.97
C TYR A 335 17.08 -6.19 -10.41
N ILE A 336 15.76 -6.32 -10.26
CA ILE A 336 15.10 -7.54 -9.77
C ILE A 336 15.44 -8.72 -10.68
N GLY A 337 15.35 -8.53 -12.00
CA GLY A 337 15.51 -9.60 -12.98
C GLY A 337 16.93 -10.19 -13.08
N SER A 338 17.94 -9.47 -12.57
CA SER A 338 19.31 -9.95 -12.46
C SER A 338 19.77 -10.14 -11.00
N CYS A 339 18.89 -9.97 -10.01
CA CYS A 339 19.25 -10.07 -8.61
C CYS A 339 19.36 -11.54 -8.20
N VAL A 340 20.58 -11.97 -7.88
CA VAL A 340 20.83 -13.29 -7.28
C VAL A 340 21.28 -13.05 -5.85
N THR A 341 20.41 -13.32 -4.89
CA THR A 341 20.75 -13.30 -3.46
C THR A 341 21.15 -14.69 -3.03
N ASN A 342 22.44 -14.90 -2.74
CA ASN A 342 22.98 -16.19 -2.24
C ASN A 342 22.71 -16.44 -0.75
N ASN A 343 21.73 -15.76 -0.16
CA ASN A 343 21.34 -16.01 1.23
C ASN A 343 20.20 -17.02 1.21
N ASP A 344 20.45 -18.20 1.76
CA ASP A 344 19.43 -19.22 1.99
C ASP A 344 18.31 -18.58 2.83
N GLY A 345 17.14 -18.45 2.21
CA GLY A 345 15.97 -17.71 2.67
C GLY A 345 15.62 -17.99 4.11
#